data_AF-A0A9J6GRC2-F1
#
_entry.id   AF-A0A9J6GRC2-F1
#
_cell.length_a   1.000
_cell.length_b   1.000
_cell.length_c   1.000
_cell.angle_alpha   90.00
_cell.angle_beta   90.00
_cell.angle_gamma   90.00
#
_symmetry.space_group_name_H-M   'P 1'
#
loop_
_entity.id
_entity.type
_entity.pdbx_description
1 polymer ?
#
loop_
_entity_poly.entity_id
_entity_poly.type
_entity_poly.pdbx_seq_one_letter_code
_entity_poly.pdbx_strand_id
1 'polypeptide(L)'
;MNRWCRNRHSRSLKRRITQLTESALRYARELQQQNWRSFCDQLAGALTTKRAWHILLKLMGPSPSKTATNQDIALLIHNHRKHPAQLLSTLRQRLFPTPVTPPHHPDYQWVQNPDLDAPFTSTELLQALAKLARNTTQGHDQVTYKLLRNLDGEHLEALLKCYNDH
;
A
#
# COMPACT_ATOMS: atom_id res chain seq x y z
N MET A 1 -2.21 -35.20 -28.44
CA MET A 1 -1.00 -35.18 -27.59
C MET A 1 0.30 -35.65 -28.29
N ASN A 2 0.25 -36.50 -29.32
CA ASN A 2 1.44 -37.14 -29.90
C ASN A 2 2.44 -36.23 -30.68
N ARG A 3 2.07 -35.01 -31.08
CA ARG A 3 2.97 -34.09 -31.81
C ARG A 3 4.09 -33.50 -30.94
N TRP A 4 3.84 -33.29 -29.65
CA TRP A 4 4.81 -32.68 -28.73
C TRP A 4 5.91 -33.66 -28.33
N CYS A 5 5.55 -34.90 -27.98
CA CYS A 5 6.53 -35.95 -27.68
C CYS A 5 7.48 -36.21 -28.86
N ARG A 6 6.94 -36.18 -30.09
CA ARG A 6 7.68 -36.45 -31.34
C ARG A 6 8.65 -35.32 -31.73
N ASN A 7 8.45 -34.10 -31.22
CA ASN A 7 9.24 -32.91 -31.58
C ASN A 7 9.90 -32.23 -30.36
N ARG A 8 10.03 -32.96 -29.24
CA ARG A 8 10.57 -32.50 -27.95
C ARG A 8 11.99 -31.92 -28.05
N HIS A 9 12.79 -32.36 -29.01
CA HIS A 9 14.15 -31.89 -29.22
C HIS A 9 14.26 -30.71 -30.21
N SER A 10 13.16 -30.30 -30.84
CA SER A 10 13.16 -29.19 -31.78
C SER A 10 13.53 -27.88 -31.08
N ARG A 11 14.65 -27.28 -31.51
CA ARG A 11 15.17 -26.03 -30.94
C ARG A 11 14.21 -24.85 -31.17
N SER A 12 13.49 -24.82 -32.30
CA SER A 12 12.52 -23.75 -32.59
C SER A 12 11.32 -23.81 -31.66
N LEU A 13 10.85 -25.02 -31.35
CA LEU A 13 9.71 -25.24 -30.47
C LEU A 13 10.05 -24.89 -29.01
N LYS A 14 11.25 -25.25 -28.55
CA LYS A 14 11.78 -24.81 -27.25
C LYS A 14 11.88 -23.29 -27.15
N ARG A 15 12.42 -22.61 -28.18
CA ARG A 15 12.51 -21.14 -28.22
C ARG A 15 11.14 -20.49 -28.13
N ARG A 16 10.14 -21.01 -28.84
CA ARG A 16 8.76 -20.50 -28.79
C ARG A 16 8.13 -20.68 -27.41
N ILE A 17 8.34 -21.83 -26.78
CA ILE A 17 7.87 -22.08 -25.40
C ILE A 17 8.54 -21.11 -24.42
N THR A 18 9.86 -20.94 -24.49
CA THR A 18 10.57 -20.00 -23.61
C THR A 18 10.07 -18.56 -23.78
N GLN A 19 9.83 -18.12 -25.02
CA GLN A 19 9.27 -16.80 -25.29
C GLN A 19 7.87 -16.64 -24.68
N LEU A 20 7.00 -17.64 -24.86
CA LEU A 20 5.64 -17.64 -24.29
C LEU A 20 5.66 -17.66 -22.75
N THR A 21 6.53 -18.46 -22.15
CA THR A 21 6.68 -18.48 -20.69
C THR A 21 7.20 -17.16 -20.17
N GLU A 22 8.13 -16.52 -20.88
CA GLU A 22 8.67 -15.23 -20.48
C GLU A 22 7.61 -14.13 -20.56
N SER A 23 6.81 -14.09 -21.63
CA SER A 23 5.68 -13.16 -21.73
C SER A 23 4.63 -13.41 -20.65
N ALA A 24 4.34 -14.67 -20.33
CA ALA A 24 3.40 -15.02 -19.28
C ALA A 24 3.91 -14.59 -17.89
N LEU A 25 5.20 -14.79 -17.60
CA LEU A 25 5.82 -14.38 -16.34
C LEU A 25 5.89 -12.85 -16.20
N ARG A 26 6.08 -12.13 -17.30
CA ARG A 26 6.06 -10.67 -17.33
C ARG A 26 4.67 -10.14 -16.99
N TYR A 27 3.65 -10.66 -17.68
CA TYR A 27 2.26 -10.30 -17.42
C TYR A 27 1.83 -10.66 -15.99
N ALA A 28 2.21 -11.84 -15.48
CA ALA A 28 1.91 -12.24 -14.11
C ALA A 28 2.52 -11.27 -13.08
N ARG A 29 3.75 -10.78 -13.32
CA ARG A 29 4.40 -9.77 -12.47
C ARG A 29 3.66 -8.43 -12.50
N GLU A 30 3.30 -7.95 -13.69
CA GLU A 30 2.54 -6.71 -13.86
C GLU A 30 1.18 -6.80 -13.14
N LEU A 31 0.46 -7.90 -13.33
CA LEU A 31 -0.82 -8.16 -12.67
C LEU A 31 -0.67 -8.23 -11.15
N GLN A 32 0.39 -8.86 -10.64
CA GLN A 32 0.65 -8.93 -9.21
C GLN A 32 0.92 -7.53 -8.62
N GLN A 33 1.65 -6.67 -9.34
CA GLN A 33 1.89 -5.28 -8.93
C GLN A 33 0.59 -4.46 -8.94
N GLN A 34 -0.25 -4.60 -9.97
CA GLN A 34 -1.54 -3.92 -10.06
C GLN A 34 -2.49 -4.36 -8.93
N ASN A 35 -2.58 -5.67 -8.67
CA ASN A 35 -3.36 -6.22 -7.57
C ASN A 35 -2.87 -5.71 -6.22
N TRP A 36 -1.55 -5.61 -6.02
CA TRP A 36 -0.98 -5.06 -4.80
C TRP A 36 -1.33 -3.58 -4.61
N ARG A 37 -1.23 -2.76 -5.65
CA ARG A 37 -1.62 -1.34 -5.60
C ARG A 37 -3.10 -1.18 -5.27
N SER A 38 -3.97 -1.89 -5.99
CA SER A 38 -5.42 -1.86 -5.71
C SER A 38 -5.76 -2.32 -4.30
N PHE A 39 -5.05 -3.34 -3.79
CA PHE A 39 -5.19 -3.76 -2.40
C PHE A 39 -4.79 -2.65 -1.43
N CYS A 40 -3.65 -1.98 -1.62
CA CYS A 40 -3.24 -0.83 -0.80
C CYS A 40 -4.25 0.32 -0.85
N ASP A 41 -4.81 0.63 -2.03
CA ASP A 41 -5.83 1.67 -2.18
C ASP A 41 -7.11 1.33 -1.40
N GLN A 42 -7.49 0.05 -1.35
CA GLN A 42 -8.63 -0.41 -0.54
C GLN A 42 -8.38 -0.32 0.97
N LEU A 43 -7.10 -0.31 1.40
CA LEU A 43 -6.75 -0.13 2.81
C LEU A 43 -6.84 1.34 3.23
N ALA A 44 -6.60 2.28 2.32
CA ALA A 44 -6.75 3.70 2.58
C ALA A 44 -8.22 4.04 2.89
N GLY A 45 -8.52 4.32 4.16
CA GLY A 45 -9.85 4.73 4.63
C GLY A 45 -10.77 3.62 5.16
N ALA A 46 -10.39 2.33 5.07
CA ALA A 46 -11.18 1.20 5.58
C ALA A 46 -10.43 0.31 6.60
N LEU A 47 -9.25 0.76 7.04
CA LEU A 47 -8.38 -0.02 7.92
C LEU A 47 -8.90 -0.04 9.37
N THR A 48 -9.74 -1.03 9.69
CA THR A 48 -10.06 -1.33 11.10
C THR A 48 -8.89 -2.07 11.77
N THR A 49 -8.72 -1.91 13.08
CA THR A 49 -7.65 -2.55 13.88
C THR A 49 -7.58 -4.07 13.67
N LYS A 50 -8.73 -4.75 13.57
CA LYS A 50 -8.82 -6.20 13.30
C LYS A 50 -8.29 -6.58 11.91
N ARG A 51 -8.55 -5.75 10.89
CA ARG A 51 -8.15 -5.99 9.50
C ARG A 51 -6.67 -5.68 9.30
N ALA A 52 -6.17 -4.59 9.90
CA ALA A 52 -4.74 -4.28 9.99
C ALA A 52 -3.95 -5.43 10.62
N TRP A 53 -4.45 -5.97 11.74
CA TRP A 53 -3.82 -7.10 12.44
C TRP A 53 -3.77 -8.38 11.58
N HIS A 54 -4.85 -8.70 10.87
CA HIS A 54 -4.86 -9.85 9.94
C HIS A 54 -3.86 -9.69 8.80
N ILE A 55 -3.70 -8.49 8.26
CA ILE A 55 -2.76 -8.21 7.17
C ILE A 55 -1.33 -8.33 7.67
N LEU A 56 -1.02 -7.73 8.82
CA LEU A 56 0.25 -7.89 9.51
C LEU A 56 0.59 -9.38 9.74
N LEU A 57 -0.36 -10.17 10.24
CA LEU A 57 -0.18 -11.60 10.44
C LEU A 57 0.12 -12.35 9.14
N LYS A 58 -0.47 -11.96 8.00
CA LYS A 58 -0.19 -12.57 6.70
C LYS A 58 1.14 -12.12 6.10
N LEU A 59 1.54 -10.87 6.30
CA LEU A 59 2.82 -10.31 5.84
C LEU A 59 4.01 -10.82 6.64
N MET A 60 3.83 -11.08 7.94
CA MET A 60 4.82 -11.77 8.78
C MET A 60 4.99 -13.26 8.40
N GLY A 61 4.23 -13.73 7.41
CA GLY A 61 4.28 -15.07 6.85
C GLY A 61 3.05 -15.89 7.22
N PRO A 62 2.59 -16.82 6.35
CA PRO A 62 1.58 -17.79 6.74
C PRO A 62 2.21 -18.69 7.80
N SER A 63 1.96 -18.44 9.09
CA SER A 63 2.29 -19.45 10.06
C SER A 63 1.41 -20.69 9.80
N PRO A 64 2.00 -21.90 9.68
CA PRO A 64 1.25 -23.13 9.50
C PRO A 64 0.42 -23.44 10.75
N SER A 65 -0.83 -23.00 10.82
CA SER A 65 -1.71 -23.14 11.99
C SER A 65 -1.20 -22.42 13.26
N LYS A 66 -2.12 -22.03 14.15
CA LYS A 66 -1.77 -21.48 15.49
C LYS A 66 -0.78 -22.38 16.25
N THR A 67 -0.82 -23.68 15.98
CA THR A 67 -0.02 -24.70 16.67
C THR A 67 1.45 -24.60 16.30
N ALA A 68 1.80 -24.39 15.03
CA ALA A 68 3.22 -24.25 14.64
C ALA A 68 3.79 -22.90 15.09
N THR A 69 2.99 -21.83 15.07
CA THR A 69 3.42 -20.53 15.63
C THR A 69 3.79 -20.67 17.10
N ASN A 70 2.97 -21.38 17.87
CA ASN A 70 3.21 -21.61 19.29
C ASN A 70 4.45 -22.49 19.53
N GLN A 71 4.71 -23.47 18.68
CA GLN A 71 5.93 -24.29 18.75
C GLN A 71 7.18 -23.47 18.46
N ASP A 72 7.16 -22.63 17.42
CA ASP A 72 8.28 -21.75 17.07
C ASP A 72 8.56 -20.71 18.18
N ILE A 73 7.51 -20.14 18.77
CA ILE A 73 7.62 -19.21 19.91
C ILE A 73 8.21 -19.94 21.13
N ALA A 74 7.75 -21.16 21.42
CA ALA A 74 8.28 -21.95 22.53
C ALA A 74 9.77 -22.28 22.35
N LEU A 75 10.19 -22.64 21.12
CA LEU A 75 11.60 -22.88 20.78
C LEU A 75 12.44 -21.60 20.92
N LEU A 76 11.93 -20.46 20.44
CA LEU A 76 12.60 -19.16 20.58
C LEU A 76 12.80 -18.76 22.04
N ILE A 77 11.76 -18.89 22.87
CA ILE A 77 11.84 -18.60 24.31
C ILE A 77 12.81 -19.55 25.01
N HIS A 78 12.79 -20.84 24.63
CA HIS A 78 13.72 -21.84 25.19
C HIS A 78 15.18 -21.52 24.86
N ASN A 79 15.47 -21.16 23.60
CA ASN A 79 16.82 -20.84 23.14
C ASN A 79 17.39 -19.58 23.80
N HIS A 80 16.54 -18.60 24.14
CA HIS A 80 16.94 -17.36 24.80
C HIS A 80 16.68 -17.34 26.31
N ARG A 81 16.34 -18.48 26.93
CA ARG A 81 15.95 -18.58 28.36
C ARG A 81 17.02 -18.06 29.32
N LYS A 82 18.30 -18.13 28.93
CA LYS A 82 19.44 -17.64 29.73
C LYS A 82 19.67 -16.12 29.62
N HIS A 83 19.19 -15.47 28.55
CA HIS A 83 19.42 -14.05 28.27
C HIS A 83 18.17 -13.39 27.65
N PRO A 84 17.09 -13.19 28.44
CA PRO A 84 15.83 -12.65 27.92
C PRO A 84 15.96 -11.22 27.37
N ALA A 85 16.88 -10.41 27.90
CA ALA A 85 17.16 -9.07 27.42
C ALA A 85 17.71 -9.05 25.98
N GLN A 86 18.39 -10.12 25.55
CA GLN A 86 18.95 -10.25 24.20
C GLN A 86 17.89 -10.65 23.17
N LEU A 87 16.76 -11.23 23.59
CA LEU A 87 15.70 -11.63 22.66
C LEU A 87 15.13 -10.40 21.94
N LEU A 88 14.80 -9.34 22.68
CA LEU A 88 14.24 -8.11 22.12
C LEU A 88 15.22 -7.39 21.20
N SER A 89 16.51 -7.33 21.55
CA SER A 89 17.53 -6.72 20.68
C SER A 89 17.71 -7.50 19.38
N THR A 90 17.68 -8.83 19.44
CA THR A 90 17.82 -9.70 18.26
C THR A 90 16.61 -9.61 17.33
N LEU A 91 15.39 -9.57 17.90
CA LEU A 91 14.16 -9.35 17.14
C LEU A 91 14.14 -7.97 16.48
N ARG A 92 14.55 -6.93 17.21
CA ARG A 92 14.65 -5.57 16.67
C ARG A 92 15.59 -5.52 15.47
N GLN A 93 16.77 -6.13 15.55
CA GLN A 93 17.72 -6.17 14.44
C GLN A 93 17.20 -6.96 13.23
N ARG A 94 16.47 -8.06 13.45
CA ARG A 94 15.96 -8.91 12.37
C ARG A 94 14.75 -8.31 11.64
N LEU A 95 13.84 -7.66 12.38
CA LEU A 95 12.60 -7.11 11.84
C LEU A 95 12.75 -5.66 11.37
N PHE A 96 13.58 -4.88 12.07
CA PHE A 96 13.86 -3.48 11.77
C PHE A 96 15.37 -3.28 11.67
N PRO A 97 16.03 -3.83 10.64
CA PRO A 97 17.44 -3.57 10.43
C PRO A 97 17.63 -2.07 10.27
N THR A 98 18.26 -1.44 11.27
CA THR A 98 18.60 -0.02 11.21
C THR A 98 19.55 0.15 10.03
N PRO A 99 19.18 0.90 8.97
CA PRO A 99 20.09 1.12 7.87
C PRO A 99 21.33 1.84 8.41
N VAL A 100 22.52 1.29 8.12
CA VAL A 100 23.83 1.81 8.58
C VAL A 100 24.09 3.23 8.05
N THR A 101 23.37 3.61 6.99
CA THR A 101 23.42 4.93 6.39
C THR A 101 21.99 5.49 6.37
N PRO A 102 21.74 6.67 6.94
CA PRO A 102 20.46 7.35 6.73
C PRO A 102 20.27 7.50 5.21
N PRO A 103 19.09 7.20 4.67
CA PRO A 103 18.83 7.39 3.24
C PRO A 103 19.17 8.83 2.87
N HIS A 104 20.14 8.99 1.95
CA HIS A 104 20.45 10.28 1.36
C HIS A 104 19.30 10.62 0.41
N HIS A 105 18.31 11.31 0.93
CA HIS A 105 17.28 11.92 0.10
C HIS A 105 17.95 13.03 -0.71
N PRO A 106 17.77 13.09 -2.04
CA PRO A 106 18.23 14.24 -2.79
C PRO A 106 17.59 15.50 -2.19
N ASP A 107 18.36 16.58 -2.13
CA ASP A 107 17.83 17.88 -1.70
C ASP A 107 16.61 18.20 -2.57
N TYR A 108 15.50 18.51 -1.93
CA TYR A 108 14.25 18.81 -2.61
C TYR A 108 14.44 20.11 -3.42
N GLN A 109 14.59 19.96 -4.73
CA GLN A 109 14.63 21.08 -5.66
C GLN A 109 13.20 21.58 -5.83
N TRP A 110 12.87 22.69 -5.16
CA TRP A 110 11.60 23.36 -5.42
C TRP A 110 11.64 23.88 -6.87
N VAL A 111 10.70 23.41 -7.69
CA VAL A 111 10.45 23.95 -9.02
C VAL A 111 9.07 24.56 -8.96
N GLN A 112 8.94 25.82 -9.37
CA GLN A 112 7.66 26.51 -9.48
C GLN A 112 6.77 25.72 -10.45
N ASN A 113 5.56 25.37 -10.04
CA ASN A 113 4.66 24.58 -10.86
C ASN A 113 3.37 25.39 -11.08
N PRO A 114 3.33 26.25 -12.12
CA PRO A 114 2.23 27.18 -12.32
C PRO A 114 0.88 26.48 -12.49
N ASP A 115 0.86 25.20 -12.90
CA ASP A 115 -0.37 24.41 -13.01
C ASP A 115 -0.94 24.02 -11.64
N LEU A 116 -0.08 23.79 -10.63
CA LEU A 116 -0.48 23.50 -9.25
C LEU A 116 -0.65 24.76 -8.39
N ASP A 117 0.00 25.86 -8.80
CA ASP A 117 -0.05 27.15 -8.12
C ASP A 117 -1.22 28.03 -8.62
N ALA A 118 -2.00 27.55 -9.59
CA ALA A 118 -3.20 28.22 -10.09
C ALA A 118 -4.37 28.18 -9.07
N PRO A 119 -5.27 29.18 -9.08
CA PRO A 119 -6.44 29.17 -8.21
C PRO A 119 -7.37 28.01 -8.56
N PHE A 120 -7.95 27.39 -7.53
CA PHE A 120 -8.87 26.27 -7.69
C PHE A 120 -10.15 26.70 -8.41
N THR A 121 -10.67 25.79 -9.23
CA THR A 121 -11.92 25.96 -9.98
C THR A 121 -13.12 25.37 -9.24
N SER A 122 -14.33 25.85 -9.57
CA SER A 122 -15.57 25.30 -9.02
C SER A 122 -15.75 23.81 -9.34
N THR A 123 -15.28 23.38 -10.51
CA THR A 123 -15.31 21.96 -10.93
C THR A 123 -14.42 21.08 -10.07
N GLU A 124 -13.24 21.56 -9.70
CA GLU A 124 -12.32 20.83 -8.81
C GLU A 124 -12.89 20.72 -7.40
N LEU A 125 -13.51 21.79 -6.90
CA LEU A 125 -14.20 21.78 -5.62
C LEU A 125 -15.33 20.73 -5.59
N LEU A 126 -16.18 20.70 -6.61
CA LEU A 126 -17.24 19.70 -6.73
C LEU A 126 -16.70 18.27 -6.83
N GLN A 127 -15.61 18.08 -7.58
CA GLN A 127 -14.94 16.78 -7.68
C GLN A 127 -14.34 16.35 -6.34
N ALA A 128 -13.76 17.27 -5.58
CA ALA A 128 -13.23 17.01 -4.24
C ALA A 128 -14.36 16.63 -3.25
N LEU A 129 -15.47 17.36 -3.28
CA LEU A 129 -16.69 17.03 -2.50
C LEU A 129 -17.26 15.66 -2.86
N ALA A 130 -17.19 15.25 -4.13
CA ALA A 130 -17.62 13.92 -4.56
C ALA A 130 -16.70 12.80 -4.04
N LYS A 131 -15.40 13.07 -3.91
CA LYS A 131 -14.38 12.11 -3.41
C LYS A 131 -14.33 12.02 -1.89
N LEU A 132 -14.96 12.94 -1.16
CA LEU A 132 -14.95 12.96 0.31
C LEU A 132 -15.54 11.67 0.90
N ALA A 133 -14.74 11.01 1.74
CA ALA A 133 -15.12 9.76 2.39
C ALA A 133 -16.18 10.00 3.48
N ARG A 134 -17.21 9.14 3.51
CA ARG A 134 -18.35 9.24 4.44
C ARG A 134 -18.03 8.96 5.91
N ASN A 135 -16.80 8.51 6.22
CA ASN A 135 -16.41 8.04 7.56
C ASN A 135 -15.21 8.82 8.11
N THR A 136 -15.08 10.10 7.77
CA THR A 136 -14.07 10.96 8.37
C THR A 136 -14.52 11.45 9.74
N THR A 137 -13.61 11.44 10.71
CA THR A 137 -13.83 12.05 12.03
C THR A 137 -13.84 13.57 11.86
N GLN A 138 -14.80 14.25 12.49
CA GLN A 138 -14.86 15.71 12.49
C GLN A 138 -13.60 16.33 13.11
N GLY A 139 -13.16 17.45 12.54
CA GLY A 139 -12.04 18.23 13.06
C GLY A 139 -12.39 19.02 14.33
N HIS A 140 -11.45 19.85 14.78
CA HIS A 140 -11.67 20.76 15.92
C HIS A 140 -12.78 21.81 15.65
N ASP A 141 -12.96 22.14 14.37
CA ASP A 141 -14.01 23.00 13.82
C ASP A 141 -15.41 22.37 13.85
N GLN A 142 -15.52 21.09 14.19
CA GLN A 142 -16.77 20.31 14.22
C GLN A 142 -17.51 20.27 12.88
N VAL A 143 -16.85 20.64 11.78
CA VAL A 143 -17.42 20.59 10.44
C VAL A 143 -17.48 19.13 9.99
N THR A 144 -18.69 18.65 9.76
CA THR A 144 -18.91 17.27 9.28
C THR A 144 -18.93 17.24 7.76
N TYR A 145 -18.47 16.15 7.14
CA TYR A 145 -18.55 15.96 5.68
C TYR A 145 -19.97 16.15 5.11
N LYS A 146 -21.01 15.84 5.90
CA LYS A 146 -22.42 16.03 5.52
C LYS A 146 -22.77 17.50 5.32
N LEU A 147 -22.21 18.37 6.16
CA LEU A 147 -22.44 19.81 6.09
C LEU A 147 -21.83 20.35 4.78
N LEU A 148 -20.57 20.01 4.50
CA LEU A 148 -19.89 20.39 3.26
C LEU A 148 -20.60 19.87 2.00
N ARG A 149 -21.19 18.68 2.06
CA ARG A 149 -21.92 18.09 0.92
C ARG A 149 -23.29 18.73 0.67
N ASN A 150 -23.89 19.32 1.71
CA ASN A 150 -25.23 19.90 1.66
C ASN A 150 -25.19 21.44 1.58
N LEU A 151 -24.02 22.05 1.40
CA LEU A 151 -23.91 23.49 1.19
C LEU A 151 -24.58 23.89 -0.14
N ASP A 152 -25.29 25.01 -0.12
CA ASP A 152 -25.86 25.61 -1.33
C ASP A 152 -24.75 26.21 -2.23
N GLY A 153 -25.07 26.37 -3.52
CA GLY A 153 -24.11 26.85 -4.53
C GLY A 153 -23.45 28.18 -4.17
N GLU A 154 -24.21 29.14 -3.62
CA GLU A 154 -23.68 30.46 -3.21
C GLU A 154 -22.62 30.33 -2.10
N HIS A 155 -22.84 29.43 -1.15
CA HIS A 155 -21.91 29.20 -0.05
C HIS A 155 -20.65 28.44 -0.51
N LEU A 156 -20.77 27.59 -1.53
CA LEU A 156 -19.62 26.93 -2.16
C LEU A 156 -18.74 27.92 -2.92
N GLU A 157 -19.33 28.89 -3.62
CA GLU A 157 -18.57 29.96 -4.27
C GLU A 157 -17.86 30.86 -3.27
N ALA A 158 -18.52 31.21 -2.17
CA ALA A 158 -17.89 31.96 -1.07
C ALA A 158 -16.71 31.20 -0.45
N LEU A 159 -16.84 29.88 -0.27
CA LEU A 159 -15.77 29.01 0.23
C LEU A 159 -14.60 28.94 -0.75
N LEU A 160 -14.88 28.79 -2.05
CA LEU A 160 -13.86 28.75 -3.10
C LEU A 160 -13.06 30.06 -3.13
N LYS A 161 -13.75 31.19 -3.04
CA LYS A 161 -13.13 32.51 -3.01
C LYS A 161 -12.22 32.67 -1.79
N CYS A 162 -12.71 32.30 -0.61
CA CYS A 162 -11.93 32.34 0.62
C CYS A 162 -10.63 31.51 0.52
N TYR A 163 -10.68 30.35 -0.14
CA TYR A 163 -9.53 29.46 -0.27
C TYR A 163 -8.51 29.91 -1.34
N ASN A 164 -8.96 30.61 -2.39
CA ASN A 164 -8.07 31.13 -3.43
C ASN A 164 -7.42 32.47 -3.06
N ASP A 165 -8.07 33.25 -2.18
CA ASP A 165 -7.59 34.57 -1.73
C ASP A 165 -6.62 34.47 -0.51
N HIS A 166 -6.46 33.28 0.09
CA HIS A 166 -5.56 32.99 1.22
C HIS A 166 -4.43 32.05 0.82
#